data_AF-A0A957KM86-F1
#
_entry.id   AF-A0A957KM86-F1
#
_cell.length_a   1.000
_cell.length_b   1.000
_cell.length_c   1.000
_cell.angle_alpha   90.00
_cell.angle_beta   90.00
_cell.angle_gamma   90.00
#
_symmetry.space_group_name_H-M   'P 1'
#
loop_
_entity.id
_entity.type
_entity.pdbx_description
1 polymer ?
#
loop_
_entity_poly.entity_id
_entity_poly.type
_entity_poly.pdbx_seq_one_letter_code
_entity_poly.pdbx_strand_id
1 'polypeptide(L)'
;SARNWLRNVPMADLLTGTIGLAGGLLIAALLAYPISRLPPPFGSILPFVGVLIFGYLGVTVLVLRQDDFFSFFGINAGKLGSDEGVAATNAPAQALLLDTSVIIDGRIADIAQTGFILGTLQVPRFVLNELQYIADSSDTLRRNRGRRGLEILDKLQSNVDVAIEFTDEDPKDVQQVDDKLISLALSGGAAVVTNDYN
;
A
#
# COMPACT_ATOMS: atom_id res chain seq x y z
N SER A 1 -15.03 -28.55 -11.47
CA SER A 1 -14.42 -27.24 -11.83
C SER A 1 -14.99 -26.00 -11.13
N ALA A 2 -15.93 -26.11 -10.18
CA ALA A 2 -16.33 -24.96 -9.33
C ALA A 2 -15.46 -24.78 -8.06
N ARG A 3 -14.67 -25.82 -7.72
CA ARG A 3 -13.96 -25.92 -6.44
C ARG A 3 -12.61 -25.19 -6.39
N ASN A 4 -12.06 -24.80 -7.55
CA ASN A 4 -10.78 -24.10 -7.63
C ASN A 4 -10.90 -22.56 -7.62
N TRP A 5 -12.11 -22.02 -7.85
CA TRP A 5 -12.35 -20.56 -7.75
C TRP A 5 -12.50 -20.08 -6.31
N LEU A 6 -13.02 -20.94 -5.42
CA LEU A 6 -13.20 -20.65 -3.99
C LEU A 6 -11.88 -20.57 -3.20
N ARG A 7 -10.75 -20.94 -3.79
CA ARG A 7 -9.45 -20.97 -3.09
C ARG A 7 -8.58 -19.73 -3.36
N ASN A 8 -8.99 -18.87 -4.29
CA ASN A 8 -8.25 -17.65 -4.65
C ASN A 8 -8.99 -16.36 -4.28
N VAL A 9 -10.14 -16.45 -3.61
CA VAL A 9 -10.76 -15.28 -2.98
C VAL A 9 -10.09 -15.11 -1.61
N PRO A 10 -9.36 -14.01 -1.37
CA PRO A 10 -8.83 -13.70 -0.06
C PRO A 10 -9.92 -13.84 1.00
N MET A 11 -9.63 -14.45 2.16
CA MET A 11 -10.64 -14.51 3.24
C MET A 11 -11.14 -13.13 3.67
N ALA A 12 -10.32 -12.09 3.45
CA ALA A 12 -10.71 -10.69 3.62
C ALA A 12 -11.92 -10.32 2.74
N ASP A 13 -11.90 -10.63 1.44
CA ASP A 13 -13.00 -10.27 0.52
C ASP A 13 -14.33 -10.93 0.91
N LEU A 14 -14.29 -12.16 1.45
CA LEU A 14 -15.48 -12.83 1.96
C LEU A 14 -16.02 -12.14 3.22
N LEU A 15 -15.15 -11.80 4.17
CA LEU A 15 -15.55 -11.10 5.39
C LEU A 15 -16.06 -9.69 5.08
N THR A 16 -15.32 -8.92 4.28
CA THR A 16 -15.73 -7.60 3.80
C THR A 16 -17.04 -7.69 3.04
N GLY A 17 -17.20 -8.65 2.13
CA GLY A 17 -18.47 -8.87 1.43
C GLY A 17 -19.64 -9.11 2.39
N THR A 18 -19.47 -9.90 3.44
CA THR A 18 -20.53 -10.13 4.44
C THR A 18 -20.87 -8.89 5.26
N ILE A 19 -19.87 -8.09 5.64
CA ILE A 19 -20.07 -6.82 6.37
C ILE A 19 -20.79 -5.81 5.47
N GLY A 20 -20.40 -5.72 4.19
CA GLY A 20 -21.01 -4.83 3.21
C GLY A 20 -22.46 -5.20 2.92
N LEU A 21 -22.74 -6.51 2.82
CA LEU A 21 -24.10 -7.03 2.70
C LEU A 21 -24.94 -6.68 3.94
N ALA A 22 -24.42 -6.91 5.15
CA ALA A 22 -25.13 -6.59 6.38
C ALA A 22 -25.44 -5.09 6.50
N GLY A 23 -24.46 -4.23 6.21
CA GLY A 23 -24.63 -2.77 6.20
C GLY A 23 -25.64 -2.31 5.14
N GLY A 24 -25.55 -2.83 3.92
CA GLY A 24 -26.48 -2.54 2.84
C GLY A 24 -27.92 -2.95 3.17
N LEU A 25 -28.11 -4.13 3.76
CA LEU A 25 -29.42 -4.59 4.21
C LEU A 25 -29.98 -3.76 5.36
N LEU A 26 -29.13 -3.30 6.28
CA LEU A 26 -29.55 -2.44 7.39
C LEU A 26 -30.07 -1.10 6.87
N ILE A 27 -29.35 -0.48 5.93
CA ILE A 27 -29.78 0.76 5.26
C ILE A 27 -31.09 0.52 4.49
N ALA A 28 -31.18 -0.59 3.76
CA ALA A 28 -32.40 -0.97 3.04
C ALA A 28 -33.60 -1.11 3.98
N ALA A 29 -33.42 -1.76 5.13
CA ALA A 29 -34.47 -1.95 6.14
C ALA A 29 -34.91 -0.60 6.76
N LEU A 30 -33.98 0.31 7.02
CA LEU A 30 -34.30 1.66 7.50
C LEU A 30 -35.14 2.45 6.49
N LEU A 31 -34.80 2.34 5.20
CA LEU A 31 -35.51 3.00 4.11
C LEU A 31 -36.81 2.29 3.73
N ALA A 32 -36.94 0.99 4.00
CA ALA A 32 -38.16 0.23 3.73
C ALA A 32 -39.37 0.80 4.47
N TYR A 33 -39.18 1.30 5.70
CA TYR A 33 -40.26 1.90 6.49
C TYR A 33 -40.92 3.13 5.81
N PRO A 34 -40.19 4.20 5.45
CA PRO A 34 -40.78 5.33 4.75
C PRO A 34 -41.25 4.97 3.33
N ILE A 35 -40.55 4.06 2.62
CA ILE A 35 -40.95 3.64 1.26
C ILE A 35 -42.28 2.87 1.29
N SER A 36 -42.53 2.06 2.32
CA SER A 36 -43.78 1.29 2.45
C SER A 36 -45.03 2.15 2.63
N ARG A 37 -44.85 3.43 2.99
CA ARG A 37 -45.93 4.42 3.14
C ARG A 37 -46.35 5.06 1.81
N LEU A 38 -45.69 4.75 0.70
CA LEU A 38 -46.05 5.28 -0.62
C LEU A 38 -47.37 4.67 -1.12
N PRO A 39 -48.14 5.41 -1.96
CA PRO A 39 -49.37 4.89 -2.54
C PRO A 39 -49.14 3.58 -3.30
N PRO A 40 -50.09 2.62 -3.27
CA PRO A 40 -50.02 1.44 -4.11
C PRO A 40 -49.90 1.84 -5.58
N PRO A 41 -49.06 1.15 -6.40
CA PRO A 41 -48.37 -0.13 -6.15
C PRO A 41 -46.95 0.01 -5.56
N PHE A 42 -46.46 1.24 -5.38
CA PHE A 42 -45.05 1.51 -5.10
C PHE A 42 -44.63 1.05 -3.69
N GLY A 43 -45.48 1.25 -2.67
CA GLY A 43 -45.19 0.85 -1.29
C GLY A 43 -45.00 -0.65 -1.08
N SER A 44 -45.54 -1.49 -1.97
CA SER A 44 -45.44 -2.95 -1.87
C SER A 44 -44.25 -3.54 -2.63
N ILE A 45 -43.78 -2.87 -3.68
CA ILE A 45 -42.77 -3.40 -4.61
C ILE A 45 -41.39 -2.79 -4.34
N LEU A 46 -41.33 -1.47 -4.13
CA LEU A 46 -40.06 -0.75 -3.94
C LEU A 46 -39.23 -1.24 -2.75
N PRO A 47 -39.80 -1.65 -1.59
CA PRO A 47 -38.98 -2.17 -0.49
C PRO A 47 -38.18 -3.41 -0.88
N PHE A 48 -38.79 -4.35 -1.62
CA PHE A 48 -38.11 -5.56 -2.10
C PHE A 48 -37.03 -5.24 -3.13
N VAL A 49 -37.32 -4.33 -4.06
CA VAL A 49 -36.33 -3.85 -5.03
C VAL A 49 -35.17 -3.15 -4.32
N GLY A 50 -35.45 -2.37 -3.28
CA GLY A 50 -34.46 -1.70 -2.44
C GLY A 50 -33.51 -2.69 -1.76
N VAL A 51 -34.02 -3.79 -1.19
CA VAL A 51 -33.20 -4.84 -0.58
C VAL A 51 -32.16 -5.40 -1.57
N LEU A 52 -32.57 -5.67 -2.82
CA LEU A 52 -31.66 -6.18 -3.84
C LEU A 52 -30.61 -5.14 -4.25
N ILE A 53 -31.02 -3.88 -4.47
CA ILE A 53 -30.12 -2.80 -4.88
C ILE A 53 -29.11 -2.49 -3.78
N PHE A 54 -29.58 -2.23 -2.56
CA PHE A 54 -28.71 -1.85 -1.44
C PHE A 54 -27.85 -3.02 -0.96
N GLY A 55 -28.31 -4.26 -1.06
CA GLY A 55 -27.48 -5.43 -0.80
C GLY A 55 -26.32 -5.53 -1.80
N TYR A 56 -26.61 -5.39 -3.09
CA TYR A 56 -25.58 -5.39 -4.13
C TYR A 56 -24.60 -4.21 -4.01
N LEU A 57 -25.13 -3.00 -3.80
CA LEU A 57 -24.31 -1.80 -3.61
C LEU A 57 -23.47 -1.88 -2.34
N GLY A 58 -24.01 -2.40 -1.24
CA GLY A 58 -23.28 -2.57 0.02
C GLY A 58 -22.07 -3.49 -0.14
N VAL A 59 -22.24 -4.64 -0.80
CA VAL A 59 -21.13 -5.55 -1.14
C VAL A 59 -20.14 -4.87 -2.08
N THR A 60 -20.64 -4.30 -3.18
CA THR A 60 -19.81 -3.73 -4.24
C THR A 60 -18.97 -2.57 -3.73
N VAL A 61 -19.57 -1.64 -2.99
CA VAL A 61 -18.86 -0.49 -2.41
C VAL A 61 -17.84 -0.97 -1.39
N LEU A 62 -18.20 -1.87 -0.49
CA LEU A 62 -17.26 -2.26 0.58
C LEU A 62 -16.11 -3.13 0.05
N VAL A 63 -16.33 -3.97 -0.96
CA VAL A 63 -15.26 -4.75 -1.61
C VAL A 63 -14.37 -3.85 -2.48
N LEU A 64 -14.94 -2.91 -3.24
CA LEU A 64 -14.15 -2.01 -4.11
C LEU A 64 -13.39 -0.92 -3.34
N ARG A 65 -13.87 -0.52 -2.17
CA ARG A 65 -13.28 0.54 -1.33
C ARG A 65 -12.68 -0.03 -0.04
N GLN A 66 -12.39 -1.33 0.01
CA GLN A 66 -11.93 -1.96 1.25
C GLN A 66 -10.68 -1.30 1.80
N ASP A 67 -9.73 -0.94 0.94
CA ASP A 67 -8.46 -0.32 1.34
C ASP A 67 -8.66 1.12 1.88
N ASP A 68 -9.59 1.88 1.31
CA ASP A 68 -9.98 3.22 1.79
C ASP A 68 -10.67 3.16 3.16
N PHE A 69 -11.54 2.16 3.37
CA PHE A 69 -12.25 1.99 4.64
C PHE A 69 -11.33 1.47 5.75
N PHE A 70 -10.46 0.51 5.44
CA PHE A 70 -9.50 -0.04 6.40
C PHE A 70 -8.44 1.00 6.79
N SER A 71 -8.00 1.85 5.86
CA SER A 71 -7.11 2.98 6.16
C SER A 71 -7.80 4.08 6.98
N PHE A 72 -9.07 4.39 6.71
CA PHE A 72 -9.84 5.36 7.51
C PHE A 72 -10.14 4.87 8.94
N PHE A 73 -10.35 3.55 9.12
CA PHE A 73 -10.58 2.96 10.44
C PHE A 73 -9.30 2.52 11.17
N GLY A 74 -8.13 2.62 10.53
CA GLY A 74 -6.85 2.17 11.08
C GLY A 74 -6.76 0.65 11.31
N ILE A 75 -7.62 -0.14 10.66
CA ILE A 75 -7.67 -1.60 10.82
C ILE A 75 -6.98 -2.22 9.60
N ASN A 76 -5.69 -2.51 9.68
CA ASN A 76 -5.00 -3.29 8.65
C ASN A 76 -5.42 -4.77 8.75
N ALA A 77 -6.45 -5.16 7.98
CA ALA A 77 -6.95 -6.54 7.91
C ALA A 77 -5.97 -7.55 7.27
N GLY A 78 -4.78 -7.11 6.84
CA GLY A 78 -3.74 -7.94 6.24
C GLY A 78 -2.85 -8.73 7.21
N LYS A 79 -3.01 -8.60 8.53
CA LYS A 79 -2.10 -9.23 9.51
C LYS A 79 -2.82 -10.11 10.54
N LEU A 80 -3.73 -10.98 10.08
CA LEU A 80 -4.33 -12.03 10.92
C LEU A 80 -3.77 -13.42 10.59
N GLY A 81 -2.45 -13.51 10.43
CA GLY A 81 -1.75 -14.75 10.10
C GLY A 81 -0.24 -14.60 10.10
N SER A 82 0.35 -14.28 11.24
CA SER A 82 1.73 -14.67 11.58
C SER A 82 2.00 -14.32 13.05
N ASP A 83 2.40 -15.36 13.78
CA ASP A 83 2.80 -15.37 15.17
C ASP A 83 3.95 -14.38 15.48
N GLU A 84 3.97 -14.01 16.76
CA GLU A 84 5.10 -13.53 17.56
C GLU A 84 5.65 -12.11 17.37
N GLY A 85 5.47 -11.33 18.43
CA GLY A 85 6.60 -10.65 19.09
C GLY A 85 7.09 -9.34 18.47
N VAL A 86 6.51 -8.23 18.92
CA VAL A 86 7.17 -7.01 19.45
C VAL A 86 6.23 -5.84 19.21
N ALA A 87 5.71 -5.29 20.30
CA ALA A 87 4.99 -4.04 20.31
C ALA A 87 5.96 -2.90 19.93
N ALA A 88 5.86 -2.41 18.70
CA ALA A 88 6.44 -1.15 18.27
C ALA A 88 5.50 -0.47 17.27
N THR A 89 4.88 0.62 17.74
CA THR A 89 4.24 1.71 16.98
C THR A 89 3.25 1.34 15.87
N ASN A 90 2.00 1.76 16.08
CA ASN A 90 0.89 1.77 15.11
C ASN A 90 1.13 2.70 13.90
N ALA A 91 2.29 2.64 13.26
CA ALA A 91 2.46 3.16 11.92
C ALA A 91 1.97 2.08 10.95
N PRO A 92 1.31 2.43 9.84
CA PRO A 92 1.17 1.50 8.71
C PRO A 92 2.56 0.93 8.38
N ALA A 93 2.65 -0.24 7.76
CA ALA A 93 3.91 -0.72 7.19
C ALA A 93 4.36 0.32 6.15
N GLN A 94 5.09 1.33 6.63
CA GLN A 94 5.33 2.55 5.91
C GLN A 94 6.35 2.17 4.86
N ALA A 95 6.00 2.35 3.60
CA ALA A 95 6.99 2.27 2.55
C ALA A 95 8.11 3.27 2.89
N LEU A 96 9.35 2.80 2.83
CA LEU A 96 10.53 3.58 3.13
C LEU A 96 11.22 3.89 1.81
N LEU A 97 11.00 5.09 1.30
CA LEU A 97 11.60 5.54 0.05
C LEU A 97 13.07 5.84 0.29
N LEU A 98 13.93 5.07 -0.36
CA LEU A 98 15.38 5.22 -0.25
C LEU A 98 15.90 6.27 -1.24
N ASP A 99 16.64 7.23 -0.71
CA ASP A 99 17.40 8.19 -1.50
C ASP A 99 18.80 7.64 -1.89
N THR A 100 19.35 8.17 -2.98
CA THR A 100 20.72 7.94 -3.48
C THR A 100 21.76 8.12 -2.37
N SER A 101 21.61 9.15 -1.52
CA SER A 101 22.57 9.45 -0.44
C SER A 101 22.71 8.30 0.58
N VAL A 102 21.59 7.72 1.00
CA VAL A 102 21.51 6.63 1.99
C VAL A 102 22.00 5.32 1.40
N ILE A 103 21.65 5.07 0.14
CA ILE A 103 22.13 3.88 -0.58
C ILE A 103 23.66 3.93 -0.73
N ILE A 104 24.21 5.08 -1.13
CA ILE A 104 25.66 5.26 -1.26
C ILE A 104 26.35 5.13 0.10
N ASP A 105 25.78 5.63 1.19
CA ASP A 105 26.34 5.51 2.54
C ASP A 105 26.41 4.04 2.99
N GLY A 106 25.40 3.24 2.65
CA GLY A 106 25.41 1.78 2.75
C GLY A 106 25.04 1.22 4.13
N ARG A 107 25.05 2.02 5.20
CA ARG A 107 24.65 1.58 6.55
C ARG A 107 23.20 1.09 6.60
N ILE A 108 22.36 1.51 5.66
CA ILE A 108 20.97 1.05 5.53
C ILE A 108 20.88 -0.47 5.39
N ALA A 109 21.82 -1.12 4.69
CA ALA A 109 21.81 -2.57 4.52
C ALA A 109 22.09 -3.31 5.82
N ASP A 110 22.97 -2.78 6.66
CA ASP A 110 23.29 -3.38 7.94
C ASP A 110 22.13 -3.19 8.94
N ILE A 111 21.49 -2.02 8.94
CA ILE A 111 20.29 -1.76 9.76
C ILE A 111 19.13 -2.66 9.31
N ALA A 112 18.91 -2.79 7.99
CA ALA A 112 17.89 -3.69 7.44
C ALA A 112 18.12 -5.14 7.88
N GLN A 113 19.37 -5.61 7.85
CA GLN A 113 19.76 -6.96 8.30
C GLN A 113 19.48 -7.23 9.77
N THR A 114 19.50 -6.21 10.62
CA THR A 114 19.20 -6.37 12.05
C THR A 114 17.71 -6.54 12.35
N GLY A 115 16.83 -6.36 11.38
CA GLY A 115 15.38 -6.40 11.56
C GLY A 115 14.79 -5.14 12.23
N PHE A 116 15.59 -4.08 12.41
CA PHE A 116 15.13 -2.80 12.98
C PHE A 116 14.31 -1.96 11.99
N ILE A 117 14.38 -2.27 10.70
CA ILE A 117 13.59 -1.59 9.67
C ILE A 117 12.22 -2.26 9.57
N LEU A 118 11.20 -1.57 10.05
CA LEU A 118 9.80 -1.97 9.95
C LEU A 118 9.19 -1.35 8.68
N GLY A 119 9.06 -2.12 7.61
CA GLY A 119 8.44 -1.68 6.35
C GLY A 119 9.16 -2.21 5.11
N THR A 120 8.55 -1.97 3.95
CA THR A 120 9.16 -2.31 2.65
C THR A 120 10.07 -1.16 2.22
N LEU A 121 11.34 -1.45 1.98
CA LEU A 121 12.27 -0.52 1.36
C LEU A 121 11.86 -0.33 -0.11
N GLN A 122 11.45 0.87 -0.50
CA GLN A 122 11.09 1.19 -1.87
C GLN A 122 12.21 1.99 -2.54
N VAL A 123 12.63 1.53 -3.71
CA VAL A 123 13.65 2.19 -4.52
C VAL A 123 13.01 2.66 -5.83
N PRO A 124 12.78 3.97 -6.00
CA PRO A 124 12.24 4.49 -7.25
C PRO A 124 13.21 4.31 -8.42
N ARG A 125 12.69 4.12 -9.63
CA ARG A 125 13.51 3.99 -10.85
C ARG A 125 14.43 5.19 -11.07
N PHE A 126 13.99 6.41 -10.75
CA PHE A 126 14.82 7.58 -10.94
C PHE A 126 16.06 7.60 -10.01
N VAL A 127 15.96 7.06 -8.79
CA VAL A 127 17.09 6.87 -7.87
C VAL A 127 18.08 5.85 -8.44
N LEU A 128 17.57 4.74 -8.97
CA LEU A 128 18.39 3.73 -9.64
C LEU A 128 19.12 4.31 -10.86
N ASN A 129 18.44 5.13 -11.66
CA ASN A 129 19.02 5.81 -12.81
C ASN A 129 20.11 6.81 -12.40
N GLU A 130 19.91 7.54 -11.30
CA GLU A 130 20.92 8.45 -10.77
C GLU A 130 22.17 7.69 -10.30
N LEU A 131 22.01 6.58 -9.58
CA LEU A 131 23.13 5.72 -9.16
C LEU A 131 23.92 5.20 -10.37
N GLN A 132 23.24 4.75 -11.43
CA GLN A 132 23.89 4.33 -12.68
C GLN A 132 24.64 5.50 -13.34
N TYR A 133 24.02 6.67 -13.43
CA TYR A 133 24.65 7.87 -13.97
C TYR A 133 25.92 8.26 -13.18
N ILE A 134 25.89 8.15 -11.85
CA ILE A 134 27.05 8.38 -10.99
C ILE A 134 28.12 7.30 -11.22
N ALA A 135 27.71 6.03 -11.39
CA ALA A 135 28.61 4.90 -11.66
C ALA A 135 29.31 5.01 -13.03
N ASP A 136 28.71 5.69 -14.00
CA ASP A 136 29.31 5.92 -15.32
C ASP A 136 30.13 7.23 -15.41
N SER A 137 30.32 7.93 -14.27
CA SER A 137 31.08 9.16 -14.22
C SER A 137 32.56 8.97 -14.61
N SER A 138 33.13 9.96 -15.32
CA SER A 138 34.57 10.02 -15.63
C SER A 138 35.43 10.27 -14.40
N ASP A 139 34.85 10.84 -13.33
CA ASP A 139 35.50 11.01 -12.04
C ASP A 139 35.53 9.67 -11.29
N THR A 140 36.74 9.18 -11.05
CA THR A 140 36.99 7.92 -10.32
C THR A 140 36.29 7.85 -8.95
N LEU A 141 36.25 8.95 -8.19
CA LEU A 141 35.64 8.96 -6.87
C LEU A 141 34.11 8.86 -6.98
N ARG A 142 33.51 9.64 -7.89
CA ARG A 142 32.06 9.56 -8.16
C ARG A 142 31.67 8.17 -8.63
N ARG A 143 32.37 7.62 -9.62
CA ARG A 143 32.16 6.27 -10.13
C ARG A 143 32.23 5.20 -9.04
N ASN A 144 33.24 5.24 -8.18
CA ASN A 144 33.36 4.28 -7.07
C ASN A 144 32.18 4.38 -6.10
N ARG A 145 31.68 5.59 -5.83
CA ARG A 145 30.48 5.79 -4.99
C ARG A 145 29.21 5.23 -5.65
N GLY A 146 29.02 5.46 -6.95
CA GLY A 146 27.86 4.92 -7.69
C GLY A 146 27.86 3.39 -7.71
N ARG A 147 29.02 2.78 -8.02
CA ARG A 147 29.19 1.31 -7.99
C ARG A 147 28.92 0.73 -6.60
N ARG A 148 29.43 1.38 -5.54
CA ARG A 148 29.13 1.00 -4.16
C ARG A 148 27.63 1.04 -3.87
N GLY A 149 26.91 2.07 -4.31
CA GLY A 149 25.47 2.16 -4.12
C GLY A 149 24.71 1.01 -4.79
N LEU A 150 25.09 0.64 -6.01
CA LEU A 150 24.52 -0.51 -6.72
C LEU A 150 24.83 -1.83 -5.98
N GLU A 151 26.05 -2.02 -5.47
CA GLU A 151 26.41 -3.19 -4.64
C GLU A 151 25.56 -3.30 -3.36
N ILE A 152 25.21 -2.16 -2.74
CA ILE A 152 24.32 -2.11 -1.57
C ILE A 152 22.90 -2.53 -1.93
N LEU A 153 22.38 -2.11 -3.08
CA LEU A 153 21.06 -2.55 -3.56
C LEU A 153 21.04 -4.06 -3.82
N ASP A 154 22.08 -4.62 -4.42
CA ASP A 154 22.21 -6.07 -4.62
C ASP A 154 22.26 -6.84 -3.28
N LYS A 155 22.97 -6.28 -2.29
CA LYS A 155 23.03 -6.85 -0.91
C LYS A 155 21.66 -6.83 -0.24
N LEU A 156 20.87 -5.77 -0.42
CA LEU A 156 19.51 -5.67 0.10
C LEU A 156 18.58 -6.67 -0.60
N GLN A 157 18.66 -6.79 -1.92
CA GLN A 157 17.81 -7.69 -2.72
C GLN A 157 18.10 -9.17 -2.48
N SER A 158 19.36 -9.53 -2.21
CA SER A 158 19.75 -10.92 -1.93
C SER A 158 19.39 -11.39 -0.53
N ASN A 159 18.99 -10.48 0.37
CA ASN A 159 18.61 -10.83 1.73
C ASN A 159 17.10 -11.15 1.83
N VAL A 160 16.79 -12.38 2.20
CA VAL A 160 15.40 -12.87 2.35
C VAL A 160 14.66 -12.17 3.49
N ASP A 161 15.38 -11.69 4.50
CA ASP A 161 14.80 -11.01 5.66
C ASP A 161 14.48 -9.53 5.39
N VAL A 162 14.87 -9.01 4.22
CA VAL A 162 14.66 -7.61 3.83
C VAL A 162 13.60 -7.53 2.74
N ALA A 163 12.49 -6.87 3.07
CA ALA A 163 11.47 -6.53 2.07
C ALA A 163 11.95 -5.31 1.26
N ILE A 164 12.31 -5.53 -0.01
CA ILE A 164 12.69 -4.47 -0.95
C ILE A 164 11.86 -4.55 -2.23
N GLU A 165 11.41 -3.40 -2.72
CA GLU A 165 10.60 -3.26 -3.93
C GLU A 165 11.15 -2.12 -4.80
N PHE A 166 11.13 -2.31 -6.12
CA PHE A 166 11.47 -1.27 -7.09
C PHE A 166 10.19 -0.71 -7.69
N THR A 167 10.00 0.61 -7.59
CA THR A 167 8.79 1.27 -8.11
C THR A 167 9.09 2.08 -9.36
N ASP A 168 8.23 1.93 -10.37
CA ASP A 168 8.24 2.68 -11.63
C ASP A 168 7.52 4.03 -11.55
N GLU A 169 7.03 4.39 -10.36
CA GLU A 169 6.41 5.69 -10.13
C GLU A 169 7.44 6.82 -10.22
N ASP A 170 7.23 7.72 -11.17
CA ASP A 170 8.08 8.89 -11.40
C ASP A 170 7.18 10.14 -11.60
N PRO A 171 7.19 11.08 -10.65
CA PRO A 171 6.51 12.37 -10.79
C PRO A 171 7.09 13.16 -11.97
N LYS A 172 6.32 13.29 -13.05
CA LYS A 172 6.78 13.96 -14.30
C LYS A 172 6.79 15.48 -14.20
N ASP A 173 6.09 16.00 -13.20
CA ASP A 173 5.81 17.41 -12.97
C ASP A 173 7.01 18.12 -12.34
N VAL A 174 7.99 17.37 -11.82
CA VAL A 174 9.17 17.90 -11.16
C VAL A 174 10.44 17.31 -11.74
N GLN A 175 11.50 18.11 -11.85
CA GLN A 175 12.77 17.68 -12.44
C GLN A 175 13.81 17.27 -11.41
N GLN A 176 13.81 17.88 -10.22
CA GLN A 176 14.77 17.57 -9.17
C GLN A 176 14.41 16.25 -8.49
N VAL A 177 15.42 15.43 -8.21
CA VAL A 177 15.27 14.11 -7.59
C VAL A 177 14.63 14.23 -6.20
N ASP A 178 15.05 15.21 -5.42
CA ASP A 178 14.58 15.44 -4.05
C ASP A 178 13.09 15.76 -4.02
N ASP A 179 12.64 16.66 -4.89
CA ASP A 179 11.23 17.01 -5.01
C ASP A 179 10.37 15.82 -5.49
N LYS A 180 10.93 14.97 -6.36
CA LYS A 180 10.26 13.73 -6.78
C LYS A 180 10.09 12.77 -5.61
N LEU A 181 11.11 12.61 -4.75
CA LEU A 181 11.02 11.79 -3.54
C LEU A 181 9.95 12.33 -2.59
N ILE A 182 9.90 13.65 -2.37
CA ILE A 182 8.90 14.28 -1.50
C ILE A 182 7.49 14.09 -2.08
N SER A 183 7.31 14.34 -3.37
CA SER A 183 6.03 14.16 -4.05
C SER A 183 5.53 12.72 -3.94
N LEU A 184 6.41 11.76 -4.23
CA LEU A 184 6.12 10.33 -4.15
C LEU A 184 5.81 9.88 -2.71
N ALA A 185 6.53 10.42 -1.73
CA ALA A 185 6.28 10.15 -0.32
C ALA A 185 4.91 10.64 0.13
N LEU A 186 4.54 11.87 -0.27
CA LEU A 186 3.25 12.46 0.05
C LEU A 186 2.08 11.74 -0.62
N SER A 187 2.22 11.32 -1.88
CA SER A 187 1.17 10.58 -2.58
C SER A 187 0.99 9.15 -2.07
N GLY A 188 2.09 8.47 -1.73
CA GLY A 188 2.08 7.07 -1.29
C GLY A 188 1.97 6.87 0.22
N GLY A 189 2.00 7.94 1.03
CA GLY A 189 2.05 7.83 2.49
C GLY A 189 3.35 7.21 3.02
N ALA A 190 4.43 7.32 2.26
CA ALA A 190 5.74 6.75 2.56
C ALA A 190 6.61 7.72 3.37
N ALA A 191 7.61 7.19 4.07
CA ALA A 191 8.65 7.99 4.70
C ALA A 191 9.90 8.02 3.81
N VAL A 192 10.52 9.20 3.67
CA VAL A 192 11.79 9.35 2.96
C VAL A 192 12.93 9.02 3.91
N VAL A 193 13.85 8.16 3.47
CA VAL A 193 15.09 7.86 4.16
C VAL A 193 16.21 8.53 3.39
N THR A 194 16.71 9.64 3.94
CA THR A 194 17.82 10.42 3.37
C THR A 194 18.91 10.68 4.42
N ASN A 195 20.15 10.84 3.96
CA ASN A 195 21.29 11.32 4.74
C ASN A 195 21.81 12.65 4.16
N ASP A 196 21.08 13.22 3.19
CA ASP A 196 21.26 14.61 2.80
C ASP A 196 20.66 15.52 3.88
N TYR A 197 21.34 16.64 4.13
CA TYR A 197 20.94 17.64 5.13
C TYR A 197 20.14 18.79 4.53
N ASN A 198 20.12 18.91 3.20
CA ASN A 198 19.38 19.93 2.47
C ASN A 198 17.94 19.48 2.20
#